data_AF-M6GET8-F1
#
_entry.id   AF-M6GET8-F1
#
_cell.length_a   1.000
_cell.length_b   1.000
_cell.length_c   1.000
_cell.angle_alpha   90.00
_cell.angle_beta   90.00
_cell.angle_gamma   90.00
#
_symmetry.space_group_name_H-M   'P 1'
#
loop_
_entity.id
_entity.type
_entity.pdbx_description
1 polymer ?
#
loop_
_entity_poly.entity_id
_entity_poly.type
_entity_poly.pdbx_seq_one_letter_code
_entity_poly.pdbx_strand_id
1 'polypeptide(L)'
;MIGESDFTHYIPNEHFGFYHSRGYKILSLEQIYESTFEYWDLLLYGIYTIFGIYHIYFYFIRRKDLYYLYFGLFSFFSSVYFFSSSNLIFQKFVNPNPELDSSLFLGCSILL
;
A
#
# COMPACT_ATOMS: atom_id res chain seq x y z
N MET A 1 -23.78 16.34 45.45
CA MET A 1 -23.08 15.09 45.79
C MET A 1 -23.03 14.28 44.50
N ILE A 2 -21.92 14.39 43.80
CA ILE A 2 -20.78 13.45 43.80
C ILE A 2 -21.02 12.35 42.77
N GLY A 3 -20.15 12.35 41.76
CA GLY A 3 -20.02 11.37 40.69
C GLY A 3 -18.64 11.55 40.11
N GLU A 4 -17.65 11.63 41.00
CA GLU A 4 -16.24 11.76 40.66
C GLU A 4 -15.78 10.36 40.23
N SER A 5 -15.53 10.19 38.93
CA SER A 5 -14.92 8.96 38.43
C SER A 5 -13.49 8.91 38.98
N ASP A 6 -13.23 7.89 39.79
CA ASP A 6 -11.91 7.63 40.39
C ASP A 6 -10.85 7.62 39.28
N PHE A 7 -9.91 8.57 39.33
CA PHE A 7 -8.79 8.62 38.42
C PHE A 7 -7.85 7.48 38.76
N THR A 8 -8.17 6.27 38.31
CA THR A 8 -7.28 5.12 38.44
C THR A 8 -5.99 5.45 37.68
N HIS A 9 -4.91 5.64 38.42
CA HIS A 9 -3.58 5.84 37.88
C HIS A 9 -3.28 4.66 36.95
N TYR A 10 -3.02 4.92 35.67
CA TYR A 10 -2.66 3.89 34.70
C TYR A 10 -1.44 3.15 35.25
N ILE A 11 -1.60 1.88 35.63
CA ILE A 11 -0.50 1.03 36.09
C ILE A 11 0.15 0.45 34.83
N PRO A 12 1.37 0.85 34.47
CA PRO A 12 2.06 0.25 33.34
C PRO A 12 2.35 -1.22 33.67
N ASN A 13 1.85 -2.13 32.83
CA ASN A 13 2.08 -3.55 33.00
C ASN A 13 3.46 -3.93 32.44
N GLU A 14 4.46 -3.91 33.30
CA GLU A 14 5.86 -4.14 32.96
C GLU A 14 6.15 -5.58 32.49
N HIS A 15 5.23 -6.53 32.74
CA HIS A 15 5.48 -7.95 32.52
C HIS A 15 5.31 -8.40 31.06
N PHE A 16 4.57 -7.63 30.24
CA PHE A 16 4.27 -8.00 28.86
C PHE A 16 5.15 -7.31 27.81
N GLY A 17 6.17 -6.54 28.23
CA GLY A 17 7.09 -5.90 27.28
C GLY A 17 6.49 -4.72 26.49
N PHE A 18 5.27 -4.28 26.82
CA PHE A 18 4.61 -3.12 26.19
C PHE A 18 5.10 -1.76 26.71
N TYR A 19 6.38 -1.64 27.07
CA TYR A 19 6.96 -0.41 27.64
C TYR A 19 7.40 0.61 26.57
N HIS A 20 7.39 0.25 25.28
CA HIS A 20 7.65 1.21 24.21
C HIS A 20 6.43 2.11 23.99
N SER A 21 6.39 3.24 24.70
CA SER A 21 5.29 4.21 24.64
C SER A 21 5.20 4.96 23.30
N ARG A 22 6.19 4.85 22.41
CA ARG A 22 6.18 5.45 21.07
C ARG A 22 6.97 4.58 20.09
N GLY A 23 6.34 4.24 18.96
CA GLY A 23 6.97 3.53 17.85
C GLY A 23 6.22 2.29 17.36
N TYR A 24 5.28 1.76 18.14
CA TYR A 24 4.40 0.69 17.67
C TYR A 24 3.21 1.29 16.92
N LYS A 25 3.20 1.09 15.61
CA LYS A 25 2.03 1.33 14.78
C LYS A 25 1.05 0.19 15.08
N ILE A 26 0.03 0.44 15.91
CA ILE A 26 -1.11 -0.49 16.10
C ILE A 26 -1.93 -0.43 14.81
N LEU A 27 -1.43 -1.04 13.74
CA LEU A 27 -2.23 -1.35 12.58
C LEU A 27 -2.75 -2.77 12.75
N SER A 28 -3.95 -3.03 12.24
CA SER A 28 -4.49 -4.39 12.18
C SER A 28 -3.50 -5.30 11.44
N LEU A 29 -3.44 -6.60 11.80
CA LEU A 29 -2.61 -7.56 11.06
C LEU A 29 -2.88 -7.50 9.54
N GLU A 30 -4.14 -7.25 9.18
CA GLU A 30 -4.62 -7.04 7.82
C GLU A 30 -3.90 -5.88 7.14
N GLN A 31 -3.80 -4.71 7.76
CA GLN A 31 -3.07 -3.57 7.19
C GLN A 31 -1.56 -3.81 7.04
N ILE A 32 -0.93 -4.57 7.94
CA ILE A 32 0.49 -4.95 7.79
C ILE A 32 0.65 -5.91 6.61
N TYR A 33 -0.27 -6.85 6.47
CA TYR A 33 -0.28 -7.80 5.36
C TYR A 33 -0.52 -7.10 4.02
N GLU A 34 -1.53 -6.23 3.93
CA GLU A 34 -1.82 -5.39 2.77
C GLU A 34 -0.60 -4.55 2.38
N SER A 35 0.07 -3.90 3.35
CA SER A 35 1.28 -3.13 3.05
C SER A 35 2.41 -3.98 2.48
N THR A 36 2.54 -5.24 2.92
CA THR A 36 3.57 -6.16 2.40
C THR A 36 3.21 -6.62 0.99
N PHE A 37 1.93 -6.85 0.71
CA PHE A 37 1.44 -7.27 -0.60
C PHE A 37 1.64 -6.18 -1.67
N GLU A 38 1.43 -4.90 -1.30
CA GLU A 38 1.69 -3.76 -2.20
C GLU A 38 3.15 -3.70 -2.69
N TYR A 39 4.13 -4.02 -1.82
CA TYR A 39 5.55 -4.07 -2.24
C TYR A 39 5.83 -5.21 -3.22
N TRP A 40 5.17 -6.36 -3.04
CA TRP A 40 5.30 -7.50 -3.96
C TRP A 40 4.73 -7.18 -5.33
N ASP A 41 3.60 -6.50 -5.39
CA ASP A 41 2.98 -6.04 -6.64
C ASP A 41 3.89 -5.07 -7.40
N LEU A 42 4.48 -4.09 -6.70
CA LEU A 42 5.44 -3.15 -7.30
C LEU A 42 6.67 -3.87 -7.87
N LEU A 43 7.18 -4.87 -7.15
CA LEU A 43 8.31 -5.69 -7.60
C LEU A 43 7.91 -6.46 -8.88
N LEU A 44 6.72 -7.06 -8.89
CA LEU A 44 6.19 -7.77 -10.05
C LEU A 44 6.11 -6.85 -11.28
N TYR A 45 5.52 -5.65 -11.13
CA TYR A 45 5.42 -4.68 -12.22
C TYR A 45 6.81 -4.27 -12.73
N GLY A 46 7.77 -4.06 -11.82
CA GLY A 46 9.15 -3.76 -12.16
C GLY A 46 9.80 -4.86 -13.02
N ILE A 47 9.67 -6.13 -12.61
CA ILE A 47 10.20 -7.26 -13.38
C ILE A 47 9.57 -7.33 -14.77
N TYR A 48 8.24 -7.23 -14.87
CA TYR A 48 7.54 -7.28 -16.16
C TYR A 48 7.97 -6.14 -17.11
N THR A 49 8.20 -4.94 -16.57
CA THR A 49 8.71 -3.80 -17.33
C THR A 49 10.12 -4.05 -17.85
N ILE A 50 11.05 -4.48 -17.00
CA ILE A 50 12.45 -4.71 -17.38
C ILE A 50 12.53 -5.83 -18.42
N PHE A 51 11.83 -6.95 -18.19
CA PHE A 51 11.79 -8.06 -19.14
C PHE A 51 11.12 -7.65 -20.47
N GLY A 52 10.05 -6.85 -20.42
CA GLY A 52 9.38 -6.35 -21.61
C GLY A 52 10.31 -5.49 -22.48
N ILE A 53 10.96 -4.50 -21.88
CA ILE A 53 11.92 -3.62 -22.55
C ILE A 53 13.11 -4.42 -23.10
N TYR A 54 13.65 -5.35 -22.32
CA TYR A 54 14.75 -6.21 -22.76
C TYR A 54 14.41 -6.97 -24.04
N HIS A 55 13.23 -7.59 -24.10
CA HIS A 55 12.80 -8.37 -25.27
C HIS A 55 12.51 -7.49 -26.49
N ILE A 56 11.93 -6.31 -26.27
CA ILE A 56 11.72 -5.31 -27.35
C ILE A 56 13.09 -4.84 -27.90
N TYR A 57 14.03 -4.49 -27.03
CA TYR A 57 15.38 -4.08 -27.42
C TYR A 57 16.14 -5.20 -28.15
N PHE A 58 16.05 -6.43 -27.65
CA PHE A 58 16.67 -7.59 -28.26
C PHE A 58 16.11 -7.87 -29.67
N TYR A 59 14.80 -7.70 -29.86
CA TYR A 59 14.19 -7.79 -31.18
C TYR A 59 14.73 -6.75 -32.16
N PHE A 60 15.00 -5.51 -31.72
CA PHE A 60 15.59 -4.49 -32.60
C PHE A 60 16.98 -4.89 -33.09
N ILE A 61 17.77 -5.60 -32.27
CA ILE A 61 19.10 -6.12 -32.65
C ILE A 61 18.96 -7.32 -33.60
N ARG A 62 18.03 -8.24 -33.33
CA ARG A 62 17.80 -9.44 -34.14
C ARG A 62 16.33 -9.54 -34.57
N ARG A 63 15.99 -8.84 -35.66
CA ARG A 63 14.64 -8.78 -36.24
C ARG A 63 14.12 -10.10 -36.84
N LYS A 64 14.80 -11.23 -36.63
CA LYS A 64 14.39 -12.52 -37.22
C LYS A 64 13.21 -13.14 -36.48
N ASP A 65 13.11 -12.92 -35.18
CA ASP A 65 12.17 -13.65 -34.32
C ASP A 65 11.10 -12.71 -33.76
N LEU A 66 9.97 -12.62 -34.46
CA LEU A 66 8.80 -11.79 -34.05
C LEU A 66 8.25 -12.18 -32.67
N TYR A 67 8.47 -13.42 -32.24
CA TYR A 67 8.06 -13.91 -30.92
C TYR A 67 8.56 -13.02 -29.78
N TYR A 68 9.81 -12.56 -29.84
CA TYR A 68 10.37 -11.69 -28.81
C TYR A 68 9.70 -10.32 -28.76
N LEU A 69 9.28 -9.79 -29.91
CA LEU A 69 8.51 -8.55 -29.96
C LEU A 69 7.14 -8.72 -29.30
N TYR A 70 6.39 -9.77 -29.66
CA TYR A 70 5.07 -10.02 -29.09
C TYR A 70 5.13 -10.24 -27.58
N PHE A 71 6.07 -11.07 -27.12
CA PHE A 71 6.27 -11.29 -25.69
C PHE A 71 6.68 -10.00 -24.97
N GLY A 72 7.62 -9.24 -25.55
CA GLY A 72 8.09 -7.99 -24.96
C GLY A 72 6.99 -6.93 -24.84
N LEU A 73 6.21 -6.73 -25.90
CA LEU A 73 5.06 -5.81 -25.89
C LEU A 73 3.99 -6.26 -24.91
N PHE A 74 3.63 -7.55 -24.91
CA PHE A 74 2.66 -8.10 -23.97
C PHE A 74 3.09 -7.86 -22.52
N SER A 75 4.34 -8.21 -22.18
CA SER A 75 4.89 -8.02 -20.83
C SER A 75 4.89 -6.55 -20.42
N PHE A 76 5.30 -5.65 -21.33
CA PHE A 76 5.34 -4.22 -21.08
C PHE A 76 3.94 -3.63 -20.86
N PHE A 77 2.98 -3.92 -21.75
CA PHE A 77 1.61 -3.44 -21.61
C PHE A 77 0.91 -4.02 -20.37
N SER A 78 1.18 -5.28 -20.03
CA SER A 78 0.66 -5.89 -18.81
C SER A 78 1.14 -5.16 -17.56
N SER A 79 2.42 -4.78 -17.50
CA SER A 79 2.96 -3.99 -16.40
C SER A 79 2.27 -2.63 -16.30
N VAL A 80 2.14 -1.90 -17.41
CA VAL A 80 1.46 -0.59 -17.43
C VAL A 80 0.00 -0.71 -17.00
N TYR A 81 -0.69 -1.75 -17.45
CA TYR A 81 -2.09 -2.01 -17.08
C TYR A 81 -2.25 -2.30 -15.59
N PHE A 82 -1.42 -3.19 -15.03
CA PHE A 82 -1.47 -3.51 -13.61
C PHE A 82 -1.05 -2.33 -12.73
N PHE A 83 -0.02 -1.59 -13.13
CA PHE A 83 0.39 -0.36 -12.46
C PHE A 83 -0.77 0.64 -12.43
N SER A 84 -1.40 0.89 -13.58
CA SER A 84 -2.55 1.81 -13.72
C SER A 84 -3.76 1.40 -12.88
N SER A 85 -4.00 0.11 -12.75
CA SER A 85 -5.14 -0.44 -12.00
C SER A 85 -4.86 -0.59 -10.50
N SER A 86 -3.61 -0.43 -10.06
CA SER A 86 -3.24 -0.61 -8.66
C SER A 86 -3.84 0.49 -7.77
N ASN A 87 -4.23 0.10 -6.55
CA ASN A 87 -4.82 1.00 -5.54
C ASN A 87 -3.90 2.19 -5.19
N LEU A 88 -2.59 2.06 -5.42
CA LEU A 88 -1.61 3.13 -5.21
C LEU A 88 -1.92 4.38 -6.04
N ILE A 89 -2.37 4.21 -7.29
CA ILE A 89 -2.73 5.34 -8.17
C ILE A 89 -4.10 5.88 -7.79
N PHE A 90 -5.06 5.02 -7.46
CA PHE A 90 -6.38 5.47 -7.03
C PHE A 90 -6.30 6.32 -5.75
N GLN A 91 -5.58 5.88 -4.73
CA GLN A 91 -5.42 6.68 -3.49
C GLN A 91 -4.67 7.99 -3.75
N LYS A 92 -3.62 7.97 -4.58
CA LYS A 92 -2.79 9.15 -4.86
C LYS A 92 -3.51 10.21 -5.71
N PHE A 93 -4.31 9.80 -6.69
CA PHE A 93 -4.91 10.71 -7.68
C PHE A 93 -6.41 10.98 -7.46
N VAL A 94 -7.16 10.09 -6.79
CA VAL A 94 -8.60 10.27 -6.54
C VAL A 94 -8.88 10.88 -5.16
N ASN A 95 -8.05 10.63 -4.13
CA ASN A 95 -8.21 11.26 -2.81
C ASN A 95 -7.02 12.16 -2.45
N PRO A 96 -7.02 13.44 -2.90
CA PRO A 96 -5.95 14.38 -2.57
C PRO A 96 -5.96 14.85 -1.10
N ASN A 97 -6.95 14.46 -0.26
CA ASN A 97 -7.06 14.98 1.10
C ASN A 97 -7.58 13.94 2.13
N PRO A 98 -6.73 12.99 2.56
CA PRO A 98 -7.12 11.96 3.55
C PRO A 98 -7.39 12.52 4.96
N GLU A 99 -7.02 13.78 5.25
CA GLU A 99 -7.29 14.42 6.55
C GLU A 99 -8.75 14.84 6.72
N LEU A 100 -9.49 15.09 5.62
CA LEU A 100 -10.88 15.54 5.72
C LEU A 100 -11.84 14.40 6.12
N ASP A 101 -11.61 13.19 5.63
CA ASP A 101 -12.47 12.02 5.90
C ASP A 101 -12.45 11.61 7.39
N SER A 102 -11.29 11.75 8.05
CA SER A 102 -11.17 11.46 9.49
C SER A 102 -11.87 12.50 10.37
N SER A 103 -11.90 13.76 9.94
CA SER A 103 -12.61 14.84 10.65
C SER A 103 -14.13 14.73 10.57
N LEU A 104 -14.67 14.27 9.43
CA LEU A 104 -16.11 14.06 9.24
C LEU A 104 -16.62 12.85 10.03
N PHE A 105 -15.83 11.79 10.14
CA PHE A 105 -16.17 10.62 10.94
C PHE A 105 -16.20 10.93 12.45
N LEU A 106 -15.24 11.73 12.95
CA LEU A 106 -15.22 12.19 14.34
C LEU A 106 -16.33 13.18 14.66
N GLY A 107 -16.69 14.08 13.73
CA GLY A 107 -17.79 15.02 13.92
C GLY A 107 -19.18 14.37 14.03
N CYS A 108 -19.40 13.26 13.32
CA CYS A 108 -20.67 12.54 13.35
C CYS A 108 -20.84 11.68 14.62
N SER A 109 -19.76 11.11 15.15
CA SER A 109 -19.81 10.25 16.36
C SER A 109 -19.95 11.01 17.68
N ILE A 110 -19.80 12.34 17.70
CA ILE A 110 -19.96 13.19 18.89
C ILE A 110 -21.39 13.73 19.04
N LEU A 111 -22.28 13.43 18.07
CA LEU A 111 -23.66 13.95 18.01
C LEU A 111 -24.75 12.90 18.30
N LEU A 112 -24.36 11.71 18.79
CA LEU A 112 -25.25 10.62 19.25
C LEU A 112 -24.92 10.27 20.70
#